data_AF-A0A7J8NCL1-F1
#
_entry.id   AF-A0A7J8NCL1-F1
#
_cell.length_a   1.000
_cell.length_b   1.000
_cell.length_c   1.000
_cell.angle_alpha   90.00
_cell.angle_beta   90.00
_cell.angle_gamma   90.00
#
_symmetry.space_group_name_H-M   'P 1'
#
loop_
_entity.id
_entity.type
_entity.pdbx_description
1 polymer ?
#
loop_
_entity_poly.entity_id
_entity_poly.type
_entity_poly.pdbx_seq_one_letter_code
_entity_poly.pdbx_strand_id
1 'polypeptide(L)'
;RNELARKVAKDFLLDLQSGTLDLSPAFNSLSSKKSEQTSDPNSEDEADIGGKRKRNAREPPKETDLSAAPKAHPISSDPRRISIDIEQAQSLMRKLDSEKGINENILSGPDNQITRDKSHGNSTGPVIIVRGLTSVKGLEGVELLDTLITYLWRVHGLDYYGLIETSEAKGLRHVREEGKGSDVTINGSEWEKNLDTRWQERLKGQDPLELMTAKEKLDAAAVEALDPFVRKIRDEKYGWKYGCGAKGCTKLFHAAEFVHKHLKLKHPELVMELTSKVREELYFQNYMK
;
A
#
# COMPACT_ATOMS: atom_id res chain seq x y z
N ARG A 1 -0.16 -4.09 -7.77
CA ARG A 1 0.07 -3.39 -6.47
C ARG A 1 -0.48 -4.17 -5.28
N ASN A 2 -1.81 -4.36 -5.16
CA ASN A 2 -2.41 -4.95 -3.95
C ASN A 2 -1.91 -6.37 -3.68
N GLU A 3 -1.73 -7.19 -4.72
CA GLU A 3 -1.17 -8.54 -4.59
C GLU A 3 0.27 -8.55 -4.09
N LEU A 4 1.12 -7.68 -4.63
CA LEU A 4 2.49 -7.51 -4.15
C LEU A 4 2.52 -7.08 -2.68
N ALA A 5 1.70 -6.10 -2.30
CA ALA A 5 1.60 -5.66 -0.91
C ALA A 5 1.19 -6.80 0.02
N ARG A 6 0.20 -7.64 -0.37
CA ARG A 6 -0.20 -8.82 0.41
C ARG A 6 0.93 -9.83 0.57
N LYS A 7 1.75 -10.05 -0.47
CA LYS A 7 2.91 -10.93 -0.39
C LYS A 7 3.96 -10.35 0.57
N VAL A 8 4.35 -9.10 0.36
CA VAL A 8 5.37 -8.42 1.19
C VAL A 8 4.92 -8.31 2.64
N ALA A 9 3.63 -8.08 2.91
CA ALA A 9 3.09 -8.07 4.27
C ALA A 9 3.25 -9.43 4.96
N LYS A 10 2.97 -10.53 4.26
CA LYS A 10 3.17 -11.89 4.81
C LYS A 10 4.64 -12.13 5.13
N ASP A 11 5.54 -11.82 4.20
CA ASP A 11 6.98 -11.99 4.39
C ASP A 11 7.49 -11.14 5.56
N PHE A 12 7.04 -9.88 5.66
CA PHE A 12 7.36 -8.99 6.76
C PHE A 12 6.92 -9.54 8.13
N LEU A 13 5.69 -10.06 8.21
CA LEU A 13 5.16 -10.60 9.46
C LEU A 13 5.86 -11.90 9.87
N LEU A 14 6.28 -12.73 8.90
CA LEU A 14 7.09 -13.92 9.16
C LEU A 14 8.48 -13.54 9.71
N ASP A 15 9.14 -12.54 9.11
CA ASP A 15 10.41 -12.02 9.61
C ASP A 15 10.26 -11.42 11.03
N LEU A 16 9.14 -10.73 11.28
CA LEU A 16 8.84 -10.19 12.61
C LEU A 16 8.66 -11.30 13.65
N GLN A 17 7.92 -12.37 13.32
CA GLN A 17 7.68 -13.50 14.21
C GLN A 17 8.92 -14.37 14.45
N SER A 18 9.84 -14.44 13.48
CA SER A 18 11.11 -15.16 13.62
C SER A 18 12.22 -14.31 14.24
N GLY A 19 11.98 -13.00 14.45
CA GLY A 19 12.96 -12.08 15.03
C GLY A 19 14.09 -11.70 14.07
N THR A 20 13.92 -11.93 12.77
CA THR A 20 14.89 -11.61 11.70
C THR A 20 14.57 -10.30 11.00
N LEU A 21 13.48 -9.62 11.39
CA LEU A 21 13.06 -8.36 10.79
C LEU A 21 14.14 -7.27 10.91
N ASP A 22 14.61 -6.82 9.75
CA ASP A 22 15.47 -5.64 9.64
C ASP A 22 14.63 -4.35 9.66
N LEU A 23 14.98 -3.40 10.52
CA LEU A 23 14.31 -2.09 10.66
C LEU A 23 14.99 -0.96 9.86
N SER A 24 15.93 -1.30 8.96
CA SER A 24 16.57 -0.34 8.07
C SER A 24 15.57 0.51 7.27
N PRO A 25 15.86 1.82 7.04
CA PRO A 25 15.04 2.70 6.21
C PRO A 25 14.96 2.29 4.73
N ALA A 26 15.73 1.30 4.29
CA ALA A 26 15.67 0.80 2.93
C ALA A 26 14.29 0.16 2.61
N PHE A 27 13.80 0.46 1.41
CA PHE A 27 12.56 -0.12 0.90
C PHE A 27 12.65 -1.64 0.72
N ASN A 28 13.78 -2.15 0.24
CA ASN A 28 14.03 -3.58 0.14
C ASN A 28 14.90 -4.05 1.32
N SER A 29 14.49 -5.14 1.97
CA SER A 29 15.31 -5.81 2.98
C SER A 29 16.63 -6.30 2.35
N LEU A 30 17.73 -6.13 3.06
CA LEU A 30 19.04 -6.68 2.69
C LEU A 30 19.03 -8.22 2.64
N SER A 31 18.07 -8.89 3.31
CA SER A 31 17.97 -10.35 3.38
C SER A 31 17.49 -11.02 2.08
N SER A 32 16.89 -10.28 1.12
CA SER A 32 16.28 -10.90 -0.08
C SER A 32 17.24 -11.21 -1.23
N LYS A 33 18.53 -10.88 -1.12
CA LYS A 33 19.52 -11.08 -2.21
C LYS A 33 20.30 -12.40 -2.14
N LYS A 34 19.80 -13.42 -1.44
CA LYS A 34 20.44 -14.73 -1.38
C LYS A 34 19.53 -15.86 -1.87
N SER A 35 18.94 -15.69 -3.05
CA SER A 35 18.39 -16.82 -3.82
C SER A 35 18.40 -16.46 -5.30
N GLU A 36 18.71 -17.46 -6.14
CA GLU A 36 18.82 -17.41 -7.61
C GLU A 36 20.15 -16.88 -8.18
N GLN A 37 21.25 -17.56 -7.84
CA GLN A 37 22.26 -17.89 -8.85
C GLN A 37 22.13 -19.39 -9.15
N THR A 38 21.27 -19.71 -10.13
CA THR A 38 21.33 -20.99 -10.85
C THR A 38 22.70 -21.03 -11.54
N SER A 39 23.61 -21.82 -10.98
CA SER A 39 24.86 -22.16 -11.66
C SER A 39 24.58 -23.37 -12.53
N ASP A 40 24.37 -23.13 -13.82
CA ASP A 40 24.45 -24.20 -14.82
C ASP A 40 25.93 -24.59 -15.00
N PRO A 41 26.26 -25.90 -14.97
CA PRO A 41 27.60 -26.34 -15.31
C PRO A 41 27.64 -26.55 -16.83
N ASN A 42 28.32 -25.68 -17.58
CA ASN A 42 28.81 -26.09 -18.90
C ASN A 42 30.32 -26.27 -18.83
N SER A 43 30.72 -27.54 -18.93
CA SER A 43 32.07 -28.03 -19.03
C SER A 43 32.34 -28.31 -20.50
N GLU A 44 33.11 -27.45 -21.16
CA GLU A 44 33.76 -27.79 -22.43
C GLU A 44 35.19 -27.24 -22.40
N ASP A 45 36.11 -28.17 -22.65
CA ASP A 45 37.55 -28.07 -22.61
C ASP A 45 38.08 -27.27 -23.82
N GLU A 46 39.30 -26.72 -23.67
CA GLU A 46 40.36 -26.59 -24.69
C GLU A 46 41.33 -25.43 -24.35
N ALA A 47 42.60 -25.75 -24.57
CA ALA A 47 43.79 -25.04 -24.14
C ALA A 47 43.97 -23.63 -24.73
N ASP A 48 44.69 -22.73 -24.03
CA ASP A 48 46.09 -22.40 -24.38
C ASP A 48 46.68 -21.24 -23.54
N ILE A 49 48.00 -21.21 -23.57
CA ILE A 49 49.06 -20.52 -22.86
C ILE A 49 48.93 -18.99 -22.65
N GLY A 50 49.28 -18.56 -21.42
CA GLY A 50 50.13 -17.37 -21.18
C GLY A 50 49.47 -15.99 -21.20
N GLY A 51 49.19 -15.43 -20.01
CA GLY A 51 48.91 -13.99 -19.91
C GLY A 51 48.55 -13.52 -18.50
N LYS A 52 49.43 -12.70 -17.90
CA LYS A 52 49.23 -12.01 -16.61
C LYS A 52 47.86 -11.31 -16.56
N ARG A 53 46.91 -11.84 -15.77
CA ARG A 53 45.65 -11.14 -15.45
C ARG A 53 45.64 -10.67 -14.00
N LYS A 54 45.71 -9.34 -13.88
CA LYS A 54 45.43 -8.50 -12.72
C LYS A 54 44.12 -8.99 -12.06
N ARG A 55 44.20 -9.48 -10.82
CA ARG A 55 43.01 -9.76 -10.00
C ARG A 55 42.33 -8.41 -9.72
N ASN A 56 41.28 -8.09 -10.47
CA ASN A 56 40.32 -7.09 -10.04
C ASN A 56 39.56 -7.72 -8.88
N ALA A 57 39.96 -7.34 -7.66
CA ALA A 57 39.18 -7.58 -6.46
C ALA A 57 37.80 -6.97 -6.68
N ARG A 58 36.80 -7.85 -6.83
CA ARG A 58 35.40 -7.49 -6.87
C ARG A 58 35.06 -6.92 -5.50
N GLU A 59 34.87 -5.60 -5.44
CA GLU A 59 34.46 -4.90 -4.23
C GLU A 59 33.22 -5.58 -3.61
N PRO A 60 33.15 -5.70 -2.27
CA PRO A 60 31.95 -6.15 -1.60
C PRO A 60 30.76 -5.24 -1.96
N PRO A 61 29.52 -5.76 -1.97
CA PRO A 61 28.36 -4.93 -2.26
C PRO A 61 28.30 -3.80 -1.24
N LYS A 62 28.33 -2.55 -1.72
CA LYS A 62 28.18 -1.33 -0.92
C LYS A 62 27.09 -1.54 0.12
N GLU A 63 27.47 -1.58 1.39
CA GLU A 63 26.55 -1.36 2.50
C GLU A 63 25.87 -0.03 2.22
N THR A 64 24.54 -0.04 2.07
CA THR A 64 23.78 1.18 1.89
C THR A 64 23.96 2.00 3.16
N ASP A 65 24.79 3.04 3.09
CA ASP A 65 25.12 3.88 4.24
C ASP A 65 23.84 4.46 4.84
N LEU A 66 23.43 3.92 5.99
CA LEU A 66 22.18 4.30 6.67
C LEU A 66 22.21 5.76 7.11
N SER A 67 23.39 6.38 7.18
CA SER A 67 23.56 7.80 7.46
C SER A 67 23.06 8.71 6.31
N ALA A 68 22.89 8.16 5.11
CA ALA A 68 22.38 8.88 3.94
C ALA A 68 20.84 9.00 3.92
N ALA A 69 20.12 8.38 4.86
CA ALA A 69 18.67 8.51 4.93
C ALA A 69 18.27 9.96 5.28
N PRO A 70 17.29 10.56 4.57
CA PRO A 70 16.79 11.89 4.90
C PRO A 70 16.30 11.95 6.36
N LYS A 71 16.56 13.08 7.04
CA LYS A 71 16.16 13.27 8.43
C LYS A 71 14.83 14.00 8.54
N ALA A 72 13.96 13.50 9.40
CA ALA A 72 12.75 14.19 9.82
C ALA A 72 13.09 15.35 10.76
N HIS A 73 12.12 16.22 11.04
CA HIS A 73 12.29 17.29 12.02
C HIS A 73 12.65 16.71 13.41
N PRO A 74 13.58 17.32 14.18
CA PRO A 74 14.04 16.80 15.48
C PRO A 74 12.92 16.47 16.48
N ILE A 75 11.81 17.22 16.43
CA ILE A 75 10.62 16.99 17.26
C ILE A 75 10.01 15.59 17.10
N SER A 76 10.28 14.91 15.99
CA SER A 76 9.90 13.51 15.78
C SER A 76 10.47 12.54 16.83
N SER A 77 11.59 12.89 17.46
CA SER A 77 12.21 12.12 18.54
C SER A 77 11.66 12.44 19.94
N ASP A 78 10.72 13.40 20.07
CA ASP A 78 10.10 13.74 21.34
C ASP A 78 9.23 12.57 21.85
N PRO A 79 9.37 12.11 23.11
CA PRO A 79 8.53 11.05 23.69
C PRO A 79 7.02 11.27 23.55
N ARG A 80 6.55 12.52 23.66
CA ARG A 80 5.16 12.89 23.41
C ARG A 80 4.78 12.62 21.96
N ARG A 81 5.65 12.98 21.02
CA ARG A 81 5.43 12.79 19.59
C ARG A 81 5.42 11.30 19.22
N ILE A 82 6.33 10.51 19.78
CA ILE A 82 6.39 9.05 19.56
C ILE A 82 5.06 8.38 19.89
N SER A 83 4.43 8.75 21.01
CA SER A 83 3.12 8.18 21.40
C SER A 83 2.03 8.50 20.38
N ILE A 84 1.99 9.74 19.89
CA ILE A 84 1.02 10.20 18.86
C ILE A 84 1.27 9.49 17.53
N ASP A 85 2.54 9.38 17.13
CA ASP A 85 2.95 8.74 15.88
C ASP A 85 2.60 7.25 15.87
N ILE A 86 2.69 6.54 17.00
CA ILE A 86 2.26 5.13 17.09
C ILE A 86 0.78 4.99 16.75
N GLU A 87 -0.09 5.79 17.38
CA GLU A 87 -1.54 5.72 17.14
C GLU A 87 -1.90 6.07 15.70
N GLN A 88 -1.25 7.10 15.15
CA GLN A 88 -1.47 7.55 13.78
C GLN A 88 -0.95 6.53 12.76
N ALA A 89 0.26 5.98 12.96
CA ALA A 89 0.85 4.96 12.09
C ALA A 89 0.04 3.66 12.11
N GLN A 90 -0.45 3.20 13.27
CA GLN A 90 -1.36 2.07 13.36
C GLN A 90 -2.67 2.32 12.61
N SER A 91 -3.22 3.53 12.72
CA SER A 91 -4.46 3.89 12.04
C SER A 91 -4.27 3.93 10.52
N LEU A 92 -3.14 4.48 10.04
CA LEU A 92 -2.78 4.46 8.63
C LEU A 92 -2.62 3.02 8.14
N MET A 93 -1.86 2.20 8.88
CA MET A 93 -1.64 0.80 8.54
C MET A 93 -2.96 0.03 8.41
N ARG A 94 -3.86 0.13 9.40
CA ARG A 94 -5.18 -0.51 9.35
C ARG A 94 -5.98 -0.09 8.11
N LYS A 95 -5.96 1.20 7.78
CA LYS A 95 -6.63 1.72 6.59
C LYS A 95 -6.02 1.16 5.29
N LEU A 96 -4.69 1.22 5.16
CA LEU A 96 -3.97 0.79 3.96
C LEU A 96 -4.03 -0.72 3.76
N ASP A 97 -4.01 -1.50 4.84
CA ASP A 97 -4.24 -2.95 4.82
C ASP A 97 -5.64 -3.25 4.31
N SER A 98 -6.66 -2.54 4.82
CA SER A 98 -8.05 -2.70 4.37
C SER A 98 -8.21 -2.38 2.88
N GLU A 99 -7.61 -1.27 2.41
CA GLU A 99 -7.64 -0.87 0.98
C GLU A 99 -6.94 -1.90 0.07
N LYS A 100 -5.90 -2.58 0.56
CA LYS A 100 -5.13 -3.59 -0.21
C LYS A 100 -5.60 -5.04 0.03
N GLY A 101 -6.58 -5.23 0.91
CA GLY A 101 -7.11 -6.54 1.31
C GLY A 101 -6.10 -7.41 2.08
N ILE A 102 -5.26 -6.78 2.90
CA ILE A 102 -4.39 -7.46 3.86
C ILE A 102 -5.21 -7.69 5.13
N ASN A 103 -5.37 -8.96 5.50
CA ASN A 103 -6.11 -9.37 6.68
C ASN A 103 -5.13 -9.92 7.73
N GLU A 104 -5.52 -9.92 9.00
CA GLU A 104 -4.78 -10.57 10.09
C GLU A 104 -3.37 -9.99 10.34
N ASN A 105 -3.24 -8.66 10.39
CA ASN A 105 -1.99 -8.02 10.77
C ASN A 105 -1.88 -7.87 12.31
N ILE A 106 -0.94 -8.59 12.92
CA ILE A 106 -0.68 -8.55 14.38
C ILE A 106 -0.30 -7.16 14.90
N LEU A 107 0.18 -6.27 14.02
CA LEU A 107 0.55 -4.89 14.36
C LEU A 107 -0.68 -3.98 14.56
N SER A 108 -1.89 -4.46 14.22
CA SER A 108 -3.13 -3.69 14.31
C SER A 108 -3.52 -3.30 15.74
N GLY A 109 -2.90 -3.95 16.74
CA GLY A 109 -3.25 -3.82 18.15
C GLY A 109 -4.55 -4.57 18.49
N PRO A 110 -4.94 -4.63 19.78
CA PRO A 110 -6.26 -5.10 20.15
C PRO A 110 -7.30 -4.22 19.46
N ASP A 111 -8.28 -4.86 18.83
CA ASP A 111 -9.35 -4.20 18.10
C ASP A 111 -10.08 -3.26 19.07
N ASN A 112 -9.93 -1.94 18.88
CA ASN A 112 -10.48 -0.89 19.75
C ASN A 112 -12.02 -0.80 19.65
N GLN A 113 -12.70 -1.91 19.35
CA GLN A 113 -14.14 -1.97 19.16
C GLN A 113 -14.89 -2.62 20.33
N ILE A 114 -14.21 -3.09 21.38
CA ILE A 114 -14.87 -3.58 22.60
C ILE A 114 -14.24 -2.92 23.82
N THR A 115 -15.10 -2.34 24.67
CA THR A 115 -14.81 -1.80 26.01
C THR A 115 -14.09 -0.45 26.09
N ARG A 116 -14.89 0.59 25.88
CA ARG A 116 -14.71 1.90 26.52
C ARG A 116 -15.08 1.80 28.02
N ASP A 117 -14.43 0.90 28.76
CA ASP A 117 -14.54 0.85 30.21
C ASP A 117 -13.34 1.57 30.82
N LYS A 118 -13.63 2.74 31.41
CA LYS A 118 -12.74 3.47 32.30
C LYS A 118 -12.25 2.53 33.40
N SER A 119 -10.96 2.21 33.42
CA SER A 119 -10.28 1.88 34.67
C SER A 119 -8.88 2.47 34.67
N HIS A 120 -8.58 3.14 35.77
CA HIS A 120 -7.32 3.82 36.04
C HIS A 120 -6.15 2.84 35.98
N GLY A 121 -5.25 3.04 35.02
CA GLY A 121 -3.92 2.44 35.00
C GLY A 121 -2.99 3.44 34.34
N ASN A 122 -1.90 3.81 35.01
CA ASN A 122 -0.88 4.74 34.51
C ASN A 122 -0.55 4.42 33.05
N SER A 123 -0.87 5.37 32.16
CA SER A 123 -0.83 5.26 30.69
C SER A 123 0.56 4.84 30.18
N THR A 124 0.79 3.53 30.17
CA THR A 124 1.87 2.92 29.41
C THR A 124 1.33 2.81 27.98
N GLY A 125 2.07 3.31 26.99
CA GLY A 125 1.61 3.39 25.60
C GLY A 125 1.24 2.03 24.99
N PRO A 126 0.76 1.98 23.74
CA PRO A 126 0.38 0.73 23.10
C PRO A 126 1.53 -0.29 23.12
N VAL A 127 1.24 -1.52 23.56
CA VAL A 127 2.18 -2.65 23.56
C VAL A 127 1.65 -3.74 22.64
N ILE A 128 2.49 -4.24 21.73
CA ILE A 128 2.15 -5.35 20.83
C ILE A 128 2.97 -6.57 21.20
N ILE A 129 2.29 -7.66 21.53
CA ILE A 129 2.95 -8.92 21.87
C ILE A 129 3.09 -9.76 20.60
N VAL A 130 4.32 -9.90 20.12
CA VAL A 130 4.69 -10.79 19.03
C VAL A 130 5.03 -12.16 19.60
N ARG A 131 4.23 -13.17 19.25
CA ARG A 131 4.49 -14.57 19.61
C ARG A 131 5.18 -15.26 18.44
N GLY A 132 6.49 -15.43 18.57
CA GLY A 132 7.31 -16.21 17.64
C GLY A 132 7.27 -17.70 17.94
N LEU A 133 7.93 -18.49 17.09
CA LEU A 133 8.04 -19.95 17.28
C LEU A 133 8.83 -20.32 18.54
N THR A 134 9.84 -19.52 18.89
CA THR A 134 10.79 -19.81 19.97
C THR A 134 10.77 -18.79 21.11
N SER A 135 10.14 -17.63 20.93
CA SER A 135 10.15 -16.53 21.91
C SER A 135 8.93 -15.64 21.79
N VAL A 136 8.58 -14.98 22.89
CA VAL A 136 7.57 -13.91 22.93
C VAL A 136 8.28 -12.58 23.14
N LYS A 137 7.96 -11.58 22.31
CA LYS A 137 8.55 -10.24 22.37
C LYS A 137 7.44 -9.19 22.48
N GLY A 138 7.54 -8.28 23.45
CA GLY A 138 6.69 -7.10 23.52
C GLY A 138 7.35 -5.95 22.75
N LEU A 139 6.63 -5.35 21.81
CA LEU A 139 7.03 -4.13 21.12
C LEU A 139 6.32 -2.94 21.76
N GLU A 140 7.09 -1.94 22.17
CA GLU A 140 6.57 -0.70 22.73
C GLU A 140 7.45 0.50 22.36
N GLY A 141 6.93 1.72 22.54
CA GLY A 141 7.66 2.96 22.33
C GLY A 141 8.32 3.06 20.95
N VAL A 142 9.60 3.43 20.94
CA VAL A 142 10.37 3.64 19.70
C VAL A 142 10.43 2.38 18.83
N GLU A 143 10.59 1.20 19.44
CA GLU A 143 10.70 -0.06 18.70
C GLU A 143 9.39 -0.41 17.99
N LEU A 144 8.25 -0.20 18.65
CA LEU A 144 6.94 -0.37 18.03
C LEU A 144 6.76 0.62 16.88
N LEU A 145 7.09 1.90 17.10
CA LEU A 145 6.98 2.92 16.07
C LEU A 145 7.85 2.59 14.85
N ASP A 146 9.10 2.18 15.05
CA ASP A 146 10.01 1.81 13.98
C ASP A 146 9.54 0.60 13.19
N THR A 147 8.93 -0.37 13.87
CA THR A 147 8.29 -1.52 13.21
C THR A 147 7.12 -1.05 12.33
N LEU A 148 6.24 -0.18 12.84
CA LEU A 148 5.08 0.34 12.11
C LEU A 148 5.48 1.17 10.89
N ILE A 149 6.40 2.12 11.03
CA ILE A 149 6.82 2.97 9.90
C ILE A 149 7.62 2.19 8.86
N THR A 150 8.34 1.14 9.27
CA THR A 150 9.02 0.23 8.34
C THR A 150 8.00 -0.63 7.59
N TYR A 151 6.94 -1.10 8.25
CA TYR A 151 5.82 -1.78 7.60
C TYR A 151 5.14 -0.86 6.58
N LEU A 152 4.76 0.35 6.99
CA LEU A 152 4.15 1.36 6.11
C LEU A 152 5.00 1.63 4.86
N TRP A 153 6.32 1.74 5.03
CA TRP A 153 7.22 1.96 3.91
C TRP A 153 7.33 0.74 2.98
N ARG A 154 7.65 -0.44 3.52
CA ARG A 154 7.94 -1.63 2.70
C ARG A 154 6.70 -2.24 2.06
N VAL A 155 5.57 -2.23 2.77
CA VAL A 155 4.33 -2.86 2.32
C VAL A 155 3.47 -1.91 1.49
N HIS A 156 3.45 -0.63 1.88
CA HIS A 156 2.54 0.35 1.26
C HIS A 156 3.23 1.46 0.49
N GLY A 157 4.55 1.58 0.55
CA GLY A 157 5.27 2.70 -0.07
C GLY A 157 4.96 4.05 0.57
N LEU A 158 4.58 4.06 1.84
CA LEU A 158 4.27 5.27 2.61
C LEU A 158 5.49 5.66 3.45
N ASP A 159 6.13 6.76 3.10
CA ASP A 159 7.18 7.38 3.89
C ASP A 159 6.54 8.34 4.91
N TYR A 160 6.40 7.84 6.14
CA TYR A 160 5.63 8.49 7.19
C TYR A 160 6.15 9.90 7.53
N TYR A 161 7.47 10.04 7.69
CA TYR A 161 8.08 11.34 7.97
C TYR A 161 8.38 12.16 6.71
N GLY A 162 8.44 11.52 5.55
CA GLY A 162 8.57 12.20 4.25
C GLY A 162 7.28 12.76 3.66
N LEU A 163 6.13 12.52 4.33
CA LEU A 163 4.80 13.00 3.92
C LEU A 163 4.33 12.53 2.54
N ILE A 164 4.93 11.44 2.04
CA ILE A 164 4.72 10.92 0.70
C ILE A 164 4.24 9.47 0.72
N GLU A 165 3.27 9.17 -0.14
CA GLU A 165 2.83 7.82 -0.48
C GLU A 165 3.02 7.65 -1.97
N THR A 166 3.70 6.59 -2.39
CA THR A 166 3.98 6.31 -3.81
C THR A 166 3.74 4.85 -4.14
N SER A 167 3.25 4.60 -5.36
CA SER A 167 3.04 3.24 -5.88
C SER A 167 4.34 2.53 -6.24
N GLU A 168 5.42 3.27 -6.44
CA GLU A 168 6.75 2.76 -6.79
C GLU A 168 7.81 3.27 -5.81
N ALA A 169 7.60 3.01 -4.53
CA ALA A 169 8.56 3.34 -3.49
C ALA A 169 9.93 2.68 -3.75
N LYS A 170 10.99 3.48 -3.66
CA LYS A 170 12.39 3.09 -3.88
C LYS A 170 13.27 3.92 -2.95
N GLY A 171 14.45 3.42 -2.64
CA GLY A 171 15.43 4.15 -1.82
C GLY A 171 15.18 4.05 -0.33
N LEU A 172 15.47 5.15 0.39
CA LEU A 172 15.44 5.25 1.85
C LEU A 172 14.26 6.14 2.27
N ARG A 173 13.48 5.70 3.25
CA ARG A 173 12.48 6.56 3.91
C ARG A 173 13.15 7.60 4.82
N HIS A 174 12.41 8.63 5.20
CA HIS A 174 12.85 9.57 6.22
C HIS A 174 12.95 8.87 7.59
N VAL A 175 13.99 9.21 8.34
CA VAL A 175 14.25 8.68 9.70
C VAL A 175 14.30 9.81 10.71
N ARG A 176 14.02 9.50 11.97
CA ARG A 176 14.16 10.48 13.06
C ARG A 176 15.63 10.91 13.21
N GLU A 177 15.82 12.14 13.69
CA GLU A 177 17.16 12.63 14.01
C GLU A 177 17.59 12.09 15.39
N GLU A 178 18.78 11.48 15.43
CA GLU A 178 19.41 11.03 16.65
C GLU A 178 20.36 12.12 17.14
N GLY A 179 19.92 12.95 18.07
CA GLY A 179 20.78 13.98 18.65
C GLY A 179 20.04 15.02 19.47
N LYS A 180 20.70 15.54 20.51
CA LYS A 180 20.29 16.74 21.24
C LYS A 180 20.69 17.97 20.43
N GLY A 181 19.98 18.24 19.32
CA GLY A 181 20.14 19.47 18.56
C GLY A 181 19.50 20.63 19.33
N SER A 182 20.33 21.59 19.76
CA SER A 182 19.96 22.73 20.61
C SER A 182 19.22 23.86 19.90
N ASP A 183 18.40 23.55 18.88
CA ASP A 183 17.59 24.54 18.15
C ASP A 183 16.18 23.99 17.89
N VAL A 184 15.54 23.50 18.96
CA VAL A 184 14.27 22.74 18.99
C VAL A 184 13.04 23.56 18.59
N THR A 185 13.17 24.87 18.39
CA THR A 185 12.00 25.78 18.47
C THR A 185 11.58 26.46 17.18
N ILE A 186 12.38 26.49 16.12
CA ILE A 186 12.00 27.20 14.91
C ILE A 186 11.21 26.23 14.01
N ASN A 187 9.89 26.20 14.18
CA ASN A 187 8.87 25.56 13.33
C ASN A 187 8.46 24.11 13.68
N GLY A 188 8.83 23.58 14.85
CA GLY A 188 8.41 22.23 15.27
C GLY A 188 6.88 22.05 15.30
N SER A 189 6.14 23.04 15.83
CA SER A 189 4.68 22.99 15.91
C SER A 189 3.99 23.05 14.54
N GLU A 190 4.56 23.80 13.60
CA GLU A 190 4.07 23.86 12.21
C GLU A 190 4.33 22.53 11.51
N TRP A 191 5.52 21.94 11.69
CA TRP A 191 5.85 20.62 11.14
C TRP A 191 4.90 19.53 11.68
N GLU A 192 4.65 19.51 13.00
CA GLU A 192 3.70 18.57 13.62
C GLU A 192 2.30 18.72 13.02
N LYS A 193 1.82 19.97 12.94
CA LYS A 193 0.50 20.26 12.36
C LYS A 193 0.42 19.81 10.90
N ASN A 194 1.47 20.03 10.11
CA ASN A 194 1.51 19.60 8.71
C ASN A 194 1.50 18.07 8.59
N LEU A 195 2.28 17.38 9.43
CA LEU A 195 2.31 15.92 9.47
C LEU A 195 0.92 15.35 9.81
N ASP A 196 0.32 15.87 10.89
CA ASP A 196 -0.97 15.41 11.37
C ASP A 196 -2.08 15.73 10.38
N THR A 197 -2.10 16.93 9.80
CA THR A 197 -3.11 17.30 8.78
C THR A 197 -3.02 16.38 7.58
N ARG A 198 -1.81 16.16 7.04
CA ARG A 198 -1.58 15.30 5.89
C ARG A 198 -2.09 13.87 6.12
N TRP A 199 -1.76 13.28 7.27
CA TRP A 199 -2.15 11.91 7.56
C TRP A 199 -3.60 11.77 8.01
N GLN A 200 -4.19 12.79 8.65
CA GLN A 200 -5.62 12.85 8.94
C GLN A 200 -6.46 12.95 7.65
N GLU A 201 -6.03 13.76 6.69
CA GLU A 201 -6.65 13.81 5.36
C GLU A 201 -6.55 12.45 4.67
N ARG A 202 -5.38 11.81 4.70
CA ARG A 202 -5.21 10.47 4.13
C ARG A 202 -6.09 9.42 4.81
N LEU A 203 -6.30 9.51 6.12
CA LEU A 203 -7.19 8.62 6.89
C LEU A 203 -8.67 8.78 6.52
N LYS A 204 -9.10 10.01 6.27
CA LYS A 204 -10.48 10.33 5.85
C LYS A 204 -10.73 10.08 4.36
N GLY A 205 -9.69 10.22 3.54
CA GLY A 205 -9.73 10.04 2.10
C GLY A 205 -9.80 8.59 1.66
N GLN A 206 -9.70 8.39 0.36
CA GLN A 206 -9.59 7.08 -0.29
C GLN A 206 -8.16 6.87 -0.79
N ASP A 207 -7.87 5.66 -1.25
CA ASP A 207 -6.62 5.34 -1.93
C ASP A 207 -6.41 6.26 -3.14
N PRO A 208 -5.27 7.00 -3.22
CA PRO A 208 -5.01 7.93 -4.31
C PRO A 208 -5.12 7.31 -5.71
N LEU A 209 -4.70 6.05 -5.87
CA LEU A 209 -4.79 5.36 -7.16
C LEU A 209 -6.24 4.97 -7.49
N GLU A 210 -7.01 4.50 -6.51
CA GLU A 210 -8.43 4.17 -6.72
C GLU A 210 -9.23 5.44 -7.09
N LEU A 211 -8.95 6.57 -6.45
CA LEU A 211 -9.55 7.87 -6.81
C LEU A 211 -9.26 8.24 -8.27
N MET A 212 -8.03 8.04 -8.74
CA MET A 212 -7.67 8.31 -10.13
C MET A 212 -8.37 7.39 -11.12
N THR A 213 -8.67 6.13 -10.76
CA THR A 213 -9.45 5.25 -11.65
C THR A 213 -10.89 5.72 -11.83
N ALA A 214 -11.45 6.44 -10.85
CA ALA A 214 -12.83 6.92 -10.80
C ALA A 214 -13.85 5.87 -11.27
N LYS A 215 -13.66 4.62 -10.84
CA LYS A 215 -14.43 3.46 -11.31
C LYS A 215 -15.95 3.67 -11.22
N GLU A 216 -16.43 4.21 -10.10
CA GLU A 216 -17.86 4.49 -9.89
C GLU A 216 -18.41 5.48 -10.92
N LYS A 217 -17.64 6.52 -11.27
CA LYS A 217 -18.00 7.51 -12.29
C LYS A 217 -18.09 6.86 -13.67
N LEU A 218 -17.13 5.99 -14.01
CA LEU A 218 -17.14 5.25 -15.27
C LEU A 218 -18.29 4.25 -15.33
N ASP A 219 -18.58 3.54 -14.23
CA ASP A 219 -19.68 2.58 -14.17
C ASP A 219 -21.05 3.26 -14.28
N ALA A 220 -21.24 4.42 -13.64
CA ALA A 220 -22.46 5.23 -13.77
C ALA A 220 -22.65 5.73 -15.21
N ALA A 221 -21.59 6.30 -15.81
CA ALA A 221 -21.63 6.74 -17.20
C ALA A 221 -21.91 5.59 -18.18
N ALA A 222 -21.35 4.40 -17.91
CA ALA A 222 -21.63 3.21 -18.71
C ALA A 222 -23.10 2.78 -18.60
N VAL A 223 -23.70 2.82 -17.42
CA VAL A 223 -25.12 2.48 -17.25
C VAL A 223 -26.00 3.46 -18.01
N GLU A 224 -25.78 4.76 -17.85
CA GLU A 224 -26.54 5.81 -18.54
C GLU A 224 -26.41 5.68 -20.06
N ALA A 225 -25.19 5.46 -20.58
CA ALA A 225 -24.97 5.30 -22.01
C ALA A 225 -25.57 4.00 -22.58
N LEU A 226 -25.77 2.98 -21.75
CA LEU A 226 -26.36 1.69 -22.14
C LEU A 226 -27.89 1.67 -22.07
N ASP A 227 -28.54 2.61 -21.39
CA ASP A 227 -30.01 2.65 -21.26
C ASP A 227 -30.75 2.61 -22.60
N PRO A 228 -30.32 3.31 -23.67
CA PRO A 228 -30.93 3.20 -25.00
C PRO A 228 -30.88 1.78 -25.59
N PHE A 229 -29.98 0.92 -25.10
CA PHE A 229 -29.83 -0.48 -25.52
C PHE A 229 -30.63 -1.45 -24.64
N VAL A 230 -31.48 -0.95 -23.75
CA VAL A 230 -32.39 -1.76 -22.94
C VAL A 230 -33.82 -1.61 -23.46
N ARG A 231 -34.31 -2.63 -24.18
CA ARG A 231 -35.66 -2.63 -24.76
C ARG A 231 -36.67 -3.12 -23.73
N LYS A 232 -37.59 -2.26 -23.30
CA LYS A 232 -38.69 -2.65 -22.41
C LYS A 232 -39.85 -3.25 -23.21
N ILE A 233 -40.19 -4.50 -22.94
CA ILE A 233 -41.19 -5.30 -23.67
C ILE A 233 -42.26 -5.75 -22.69
N ARG A 234 -43.54 -5.53 -23.02
CA ARG A 234 -44.66 -6.04 -22.22
C ARG A 234 -44.90 -7.51 -22.54
N ASP A 235 -44.93 -8.35 -21.52
CA ASP A 235 -45.21 -9.78 -21.59
C ASP A 235 -46.55 -10.05 -20.89
N GLU A 236 -47.44 -10.78 -21.56
CA GLU A 236 -48.81 -11.03 -21.08
C GLU A 236 -48.87 -11.88 -19.81
N LYS A 237 -47.86 -12.72 -19.56
CA LYS A 237 -47.83 -13.66 -18.43
C LYS A 237 -46.92 -13.20 -17.29
N TYR A 238 -45.87 -12.44 -17.62
CA TYR A 238 -44.81 -12.08 -16.66
C TYR A 238 -44.62 -10.57 -16.49
N GLY A 239 -45.53 -9.74 -17.03
CA GLY A 239 -45.49 -8.29 -16.85
C GLY A 239 -44.48 -7.60 -17.75
N TRP A 240 -43.33 -7.18 -17.21
CA TRP A 240 -42.28 -6.51 -17.99
C TRP A 240 -41.08 -7.42 -18.20
N LYS A 241 -40.65 -7.55 -19.46
CA LYS A 241 -39.37 -8.15 -19.86
C LYS A 241 -38.46 -7.09 -20.47
N TYR A 242 -37.16 -7.32 -20.36
CA TYR A 242 -36.13 -6.40 -20.81
C TYR A 242 -35.22 -7.11 -21.81
N GLY A 243 -35.16 -6.60 -23.04
CA GLY A 243 -34.38 -7.18 -24.12
C GLY A 243 -33.09 -6.41 -24.38
N CYS A 244 -32.05 -7.14 -24.80
CA CYS A 244 -30.82 -6.53 -25.30
C CYS A 244 -31.10 -5.81 -26.64
N GLY A 245 -30.63 -4.58 -26.77
CA GLY A 245 -30.73 -3.74 -27.97
C GLY A 245 -29.48 -3.78 -28.87
N ALA A 246 -28.44 -4.53 -28.49
CA ALA A 246 -27.25 -4.69 -29.33
C ALA A 246 -27.59 -5.40 -30.65
N LYS A 247 -26.92 -4.98 -31.74
CA LYS A 247 -27.13 -5.54 -33.07
C LYS A 247 -26.90 -7.05 -33.06
N GLY A 248 -27.84 -7.81 -33.62
CA GLY A 248 -27.77 -9.28 -33.68
C GLY A 248 -28.02 -9.99 -32.35
N CYS A 249 -28.39 -9.29 -31.27
CA CYS A 249 -28.69 -9.91 -29.98
C CYS A 249 -30.21 -9.98 -29.70
N THR A 250 -30.69 -11.16 -29.34
CA THR A 250 -32.12 -11.43 -29.08
C THR A 250 -32.42 -11.82 -27.63
N LYS A 251 -31.44 -11.72 -26.73
CA LYS A 251 -31.61 -12.14 -25.32
C LYS A 251 -32.61 -11.26 -24.58
N LEU A 252 -33.46 -11.91 -23.78
CA LEU A 252 -34.47 -11.30 -22.92
C LEU A 252 -34.19 -11.64 -21.45
N PHE A 253 -34.55 -10.73 -20.56
CA PHE A 253 -34.30 -10.80 -19.12
C PHE A 253 -35.53 -10.31 -18.34
N HIS A 254 -35.59 -10.66 -17.06
CA HIS A 254 -36.68 -10.23 -16.17
C HIS A 254 -36.46 -8.85 -15.53
N ALA A 255 -35.24 -8.31 -15.58
CA ALA A 255 -34.92 -6.98 -15.05
C ALA A 255 -33.88 -6.26 -15.94
N ALA A 256 -33.91 -4.93 -15.93
CA ALA A 256 -33.00 -4.08 -16.71
C ALA A 256 -31.53 -4.29 -16.32
N GLU A 257 -31.23 -4.46 -15.04
CA GLU A 257 -29.86 -4.68 -14.54
C GLU A 257 -29.18 -5.90 -15.15
N PHE A 258 -29.95 -6.95 -15.46
CA PHE A 258 -29.41 -8.13 -16.15
C PHE A 258 -29.06 -7.83 -17.60
N VAL A 259 -29.77 -6.91 -18.25
CA VAL A 259 -29.43 -6.43 -19.59
C VAL A 259 -28.14 -5.62 -19.55
N HIS A 260 -27.97 -4.71 -18.58
CA HIS A 260 -26.72 -3.96 -18.39
C HIS A 260 -25.53 -4.88 -18.15
N LYS A 261 -25.67 -5.87 -17.24
CA LYS A 261 -24.63 -6.90 -16.99
C LYS A 261 -24.33 -7.71 -18.25
N HIS A 262 -25.36 -8.07 -19.01
CA HIS A 262 -25.20 -8.78 -20.27
C HIS A 262 -24.46 -7.95 -21.33
N LEU A 263 -24.80 -6.67 -21.47
CA LEU A 263 -24.13 -5.72 -22.38
C LEU A 263 -22.65 -5.59 -22.04
N LYS A 264 -22.31 -5.38 -20.75
CA LYS A 264 -20.92 -5.33 -20.27
C LYS A 264 -20.11 -6.60 -20.56
N LEU A 265 -20.74 -7.79 -20.47
CA LEU A 265 -20.03 -9.07 -20.60
C LEU A 265 -20.01 -9.64 -22.02
N LYS A 266 -21.02 -9.35 -22.85
CA LYS A 266 -21.19 -9.96 -24.17
C LYS A 266 -21.11 -8.97 -25.33
N HIS A 267 -21.12 -7.67 -25.05
CA HIS A 267 -20.96 -6.60 -26.03
C HIS A 267 -19.90 -5.59 -25.56
N PRO A 268 -18.68 -6.02 -25.22
CA PRO A 268 -17.65 -5.15 -24.63
C PRO A 268 -17.25 -4.00 -25.56
N GLU A 269 -17.21 -4.24 -26.88
CA GLU A 269 -16.89 -3.22 -27.88
C GLU A 269 -17.87 -2.04 -27.85
N LEU A 270 -19.17 -2.34 -27.71
CA LEU A 270 -20.22 -1.32 -27.60
C LEU A 270 -20.02 -0.48 -26.33
N VAL A 271 -19.68 -1.12 -25.21
CA VAL A 271 -19.42 -0.41 -23.95
C VAL A 271 -18.17 0.46 -24.06
N MET A 272 -17.11 -0.03 -24.70
CA MET A 272 -15.89 0.74 -24.93
C MET A 272 -16.14 1.97 -25.78
N GLU A 273 -16.86 1.82 -26.90
CA GLU A 273 -17.23 2.93 -27.78
C GLU A 273 -18.04 3.99 -27.03
N LEU A 274 -19.10 3.57 -26.33
CA LEU A 274 -20.00 4.48 -25.62
C LEU A 274 -19.34 5.20 -24.43
N THR A 275 -18.33 4.58 -23.81
CA THR A 275 -17.60 5.16 -22.66
C THR A 275 -16.30 5.85 -23.03
N SER A 276 -15.89 5.83 -24.31
CA SER A 276 -14.62 6.38 -24.81
C SER A 276 -14.38 7.83 -24.37
N LYS A 277 -15.33 8.73 -24.68
CA LYS A 277 -15.24 10.16 -24.33
C LYS A 277 -15.06 10.42 -22.84
N VAL A 278 -15.78 9.67 -22.00
CA VAL A 278 -15.69 9.84 -20.54
C VAL A 278 -14.35 9.34 -20.00
N ARG A 279 -13.81 8.26 -20.58
CA ARG A 279 -12.47 7.76 -20.24
C ARG A 279 -11.36 8.72 -20.67
N GLU A 280 -11.46 9.27 -21.88
CA GLU A 280 -10.49 10.25 -22.41
C GLU A 280 -10.48 11.53 -21.58
N GLU A 281 -11.66 12.06 -21.26
CA GLU A 281 -11.78 13.23 -20.37
C GLU A 281 -11.19 12.94 -19.00
N LEU A 282 -11.50 11.79 -18.40
CA LEU A 282 -10.94 11.39 -17.11
C LEU A 282 -9.41 11.29 -17.18
N TYR A 283 -8.87 10.69 -18.24
CA TYR A 283 -7.43 10.59 -18.46
C TYR A 283 -6.78 11.98 -18.54
N PHE A 284 -7.36 12.89 -19.32
CA PHE A 284 -6.85 14.26 -19.45
C PHE A 284 -6.89 15.03 -18.13
N GLN A 285 -7.99 14.93 -17.38
CA GLN A 285 -8.12 15.56 -16.06
C GLN A 285 -7.11 15.01 -15.04
N ASN A 286 -6.80 13.72 -15.09
CA ASN A 286 -5.78 13.13 -14.24
C ASN A 286 -4.36 13.55 -14.63
N TYR A 287 -4.09 13.74 -15.93
CA TYR A 287 -2.78 14.20 -16.42
C TYR A 287 -2.49 15.67 -16.09
N MET A 288 -3.52 16.52 -16.11
CA MET A 288 -3.38 17.96 -15.85
C MET A 288 -3.28 18.32 -14.37
N LYS A 289 -3.48 17.36 -13.46
CA LYS A 289 -3.33 17.53 -12.01
C LYS A 289 -1.91 17.22 -11.56
#